data_AF-A0A0I9SP34-F1
#
_entry.id   AF-A0A0I9SP34-F1
#
_cell.length_a   1.000
_cell.length_b   1.000
_cell.length_c   1.000
_cell.angle_alpha   90.00
_cell.angle_beta   90.00
_cell.angle_gamma   90.00
#
_symmetry.space_group_name_H-M   'P 1'
#
loop_
_entity.id
_entity.type
_entity.pdbx_description
1 polymer ?
#
loop_
_entity_poly.entity_id
_entity_poly.type
_entity_poly.pdbx_seq_one_letter_code
_entity_poly.pdbx_strand_id
1 'polypeptide(L)'
;MTQRQCLDLLESAEDTLDFLTSSLTYLIHAESQQAQPDMALIAEWEALDQEIFDVQYSLPGSDVKVYQQVIETYGQRNRELRPVVDRYMAK
;
A
#
# COMPACT_ATOMS: atom_id res chain seq x y z
N MET A 1 22.04 -12.86 -9.16
CA MET A 1 20.75 -12.38 -9.66
C MET A 1 20.98 -11.79 -11.05
N THR A 2 20.11 -12.07 -12.02
CA THR A 2 20.21 -11.48 -13.37
C THR A 2 19.51 -10.12 -13.40
N GLN A 3 19.83 -9.27 -14.38
CA GLN A 3 19.14 -7.98 -14.55
C GLN A 3 17.62 -8.15 -14.66
N ARG A 4 17.16 -9.19 -15.36
CA ARG A 4 15.74 -9.52 -15.48
C ARG A 4 15.10 -9.82 -14.13
N GLN A 5 15.75 -10.64 -13.31
CA GLN A 5 15.26 -10.95 -11.96
C GLN A 5 15.21 -9.71 -11.05
N CYS A 6 16.14 -8.77 -11.21
CA CYS A 6 16.09 -7.50 -10.47
C CYS A 6 14.90 -6.63 -10.90
N LEU A 7 14.61 -6.59 -12.21
CA LEU A 7 13.47 -5.84 -12.74
C LEU A 7 12.14 -6.47 -12.30
N ASP A 8 12.02 -7.79 -12.38
CA ASP A 8 10.81 -8.50 -11.94
C ASP A 8 10.53 -8.26 -10.43
N LEU A 9 11.59 -8.15 -9.60
CA LEU A 9 11.47 -7.81 -8.18
C LEU A 9 11.07 -6.35 -7.95
N LEU A 10 11.61 -5.42 -8.73
CA LEU A 10 11.22 -4.02 -8.65
C LEU A 10 9.73 -3.86 -9.02
N GLU A 11 9.29 -4.46 -10.14
CA GLU A 11 7.90 -4.45 -10.58
C GLU A 11 6.98 -5.06 -9.51
N SER A 12 7.37 -6.20 -8.92
CA SER A 12 6.60 -6.81 -7.83
C SER A 12 6.49 -5.92 -6.58
N ALA A 13 7.54 -5.15 -6.28
CA ALA A 13 7.53 -4.20 -5.18
C ALA A 13 6.62 -3.00 -5.48
N GLU A 14 6.68 -2.45 -6.70
CA GLU A 14 5.79 -1.38 -7.18
C GLU A 14 4.33 -1.83 -7.16
N ASP A 15 4.00 -3.00 -7.73
CA ASP A 15 2.64 -3.57 -7.71
C ASP A 15 2.10 -3.75 -6.28
N THR A 16 2.97 -4.17 -5.35
CA THR A 16 2.60 -4.35 -3.93
C THR A 16 2.22 -3.02 -3.28
N LEU A 17 2.98 -1.95 -3.57
CA LEU A 17 2.71 -0.61 -3.05
C LEU A 17 1.46 -0.02 -3.72
N ASP A 18 1.32 -0.13 -5.04
CA ASP A 18 0.18 0.40 -5.80
C ASP A 18 -1.15 -0.21 -5.38
N PHE A 19 -1.16 -1.52 -5.06
CA PHE A 19 -2.36 -2.17 -4.53
C PHE A 19 -2.76 -1.60 -3.16
N LEU A 20 -1.78 -1.28 -2.31
CA LEU A 20 -2.02 -0.71 -0.99
C LEU A 20 -2.53 0.74 -1.09
N THR A 21 -1.88 1.57 -1.91
CA THR A 21 -2.30 2.94 -2.23
C THR A 21 -3.74 2.98 -2.75
N SER A 22 -4.07 2.09 -3.69
CA SER A 22 -5.44 1.99 -4.24
C SER A 22 -6.46 1.59 -3.18
N SER A 23 -6.11 0.66 -2.30
CA SER A 23 -6.95 0.23 -1.18
C SER A 23 -7.19 1.34 -0.18
N LEU A 24 -6.15 2.11 0.17
CA LEU A 24 -6.24 3.24 1.11
C LEU A 24 -7.04 4.39 0.50
N THR A 25 -6.80 4.74 -0.76
CA THR A 25 -7.59 5.75 -1.48
C THR A 25 -9.08 5.41 -1.44
N TYR A 26 -9.42 4.14 -1.71
CA TYR A 26 -10.80 3.67 -1.61
C TYR A 26 -11.36 3.79 -0.19
N LEU A 27 -10.63 3.32 0.82
CA LEU A 27 -11.07 3.32 2.22
C LEU A 27 -11.26 4.74 2.76
N ILE A 28 -10.30 5.64 2.52
CA ILE A 28 -10.37 7.06 2.90
C ILE A 28 -11.60 7.70 2.25
N HIS A 29 -11.80 7.48 0.95
CA HIS A 29 -12.97 7.98 0.27
C HIS A 29 -14.26 7.41 0.89
N ALA A 30 -14.37 6.10 1.06
CA ALA A 30 -15.58 5.45 1.56
C ALA A 30 -15.91 5.85 3.01
N GLU A 31 -14.92 6.02 3.88
CA GLU A 31 -15.13 6.53 5.24
C GLU A 31 -15.56 8.00 5.24
N SER A 32 -14.97 8.83 4.39
CA SER A 32 -15.35 10.25 4.27
C SER A 32 -16.82 10.46 3.86
N GLN A 33 -17.43 9.46 3.20
CA GLN A 33 -18.83 9.51 2.77
C GLN A 33 -19.83 9.01 3.84
N GLN A 34 -19.37 8.52 5.00
CA GLN A 34 -20.27 8.07 6.05
C GLN A 34 -21.04 9.24 6.69
N ALA A 35 -22.21 8.95 7.28
CA ALA A 35 -23.00 9.94 7.98
C ALA A 35 -22.26 10.57 9.17
N GLN A 36 -21.32 9.82 9.78
CA GLN A 36 -20.40 10.27 10.81
C GLN A 36 -19.02 9.68 10.53
N PRO A 37 -18.17 10.36 9.75
CA PRO A 37 -16.84 9.86 9.42
C PRO A 37 -15.94 9.75 10.64
N ASP A 38 -15.19 8.66 10.74
CA ASP A 38 -14.10 8.52 11.70
C ASP A 38 -12.85 9.25 11.20
N MET A 39 -12.68 10.49 11.64
CA MET A 39 -11.56 11.35 11.26
C MET A 39 -10.20 10.83 11.76
N ALA A 40 -10.18 10.07 12.86
CA ALA A 40 -8.93 9.50 13.36
C ALA A 40 -8.48 8.37 12.45
N LEU A 41 -9.42 7.52 12.02
CA LEU A 41 -9.16 6.43 11.09
C LEU A 41 -8.72 6.94 9.71
N ILE A 42 -9.35 8.00 9.20
CA ILE A 42 -8.93 8.65 7.95
C ILE A 42 -7.48 9.16 8.07
N ALA A 43 -7.14 9.86 9.15
CA ALA A 43 -5.79 10.38 9.36
C ALA A 43 -4.74 9.25 9.48
N GLU A 44 -5.09 8.12 10.09
CA GLU A 44 -4.23 6.93 10.14
C GLU A 44 -3.95 6.37 8.73
N TRP A 45 -4.97 6.29 7.88
CA TRP A 45 -4.81 5.81 6.51
C TRP A 45 -4.06 6.81 5.62
N GLU A 46 -4.28 8.12 5.79
CA GLU A 46 -3.53 9.17 5.08
C GLU A 46 -2.03 9.15 5.47
N ALA A 47 -1.73 8.92 6.76
CA ALA A 47 -0.35 8.79 7.21
C ALA A 47 0.34 7.57 6.59
N LEU A 48 -0.38 6.44 6.48
CA LEU A 48 0.11 5.25 5.80
C LEU A 48 0.27 5.46 4.28
N ASP A 49 -0.66 6.15 3.63
CA ASP A 49 -0.57 6.50 2.21
C ASP A 49 0.67 7.37 1.92
N GLN A 50 0.95 8.35 2.79
CA GLN A 50 2.16 9.16 2.70
C GLN A 50 3.44 8.34 2.92
N GLU A 51 3.45 7.39 3.87
CA GLU A 51 4.58 6.48 4.07
C GLU A 51 4.86 5.66 2.79
N ILE A 52 3.82 5.15 2.15
CA ILE A 52 3.93 4.35 0.91
C ILE A 52 4.48 5.21 -0.23
N PHE A 53 3.98 6.44 -0.37
CA PHE A 53 4.47 7.39 -1.36
C PHE A 53 5.98 7.63 -1.21
N ASP A 54 6.45 7.87 0.02
CA ASP A 54 7.87 8.10 0.30
C ASP A 54 8.72 6.87 -0.05
N VAL A 55 8.24 5.66 0.27
CA VAL A 55 8.91 4.41 -0.07
C VAL A 55 8.97 4.20 -1.58
N GLN A 56 7.85 4.36 -2.28
CA GLN A 56 7.77 4.20 -3.73
C GLN A 56 8.69 5.19 -4.45
N TYR A 57 8.75 6.44 -3.97
CA TYR A 57 9.65 7.45 -4.53
C TYR A 57 11.14 7.11 -4.34
N SER A 58 11.49 6.41 -3.26
CA SER A 58 12.86 5.97 -2.97
C SER A 58 13.27 4.66 -3.66
N LEU A 59 12.31 3.94 -4.24
CA LEU A 59 12.52 2.58 -4.74
C LEU A 59 13.46 2.53 -5.96
N PRO A 60 13.32 3.38 -7.00
CA PRO A 60 14.16 3.27 -8.20
C PRO A 60 15.66 3.42 -7.90
N GLY A 61 16.44 2.42 -8.32
CA GLY A 61 17.89 2.41 -8.11
C GLY A 61 18.35 1.93 -6.73
N SER A 62 17.42 1.49 -5.88
CA SER A 62 17.73 0.86 -4.60
C SER A 62 18.36 -0.54 -4.75
N ASP A 63 18.93 -1.05 -3.65
CA ASP A 63 19.45 -2.42 -3.59
C ASP A 63 18.31 -3.44 -3.67
N VAL A 64 18.57 -4.59 -4.29
CA VAL A 64 17.61 -5.71 -4.41
C VAL A 64 16.99 -6.12 -3.08
N LYS A 65 17.74 -6.07 -1.98
CA LYS A 65 17.22 -6.38 -0.64
C LYS A 65 16.12 -5.43 -0.22
N VAL A 66 16.16 -4.17 -0.67
CA VAL A 66 15.10 -3.19 -0.42
C VAL A 66 13.82 -3.63 -1.11
N TYR A 67 13.88 -4.08 -2.37
CA TYR A 67 12.70 -4.59 -3.09
C TYR A 67 12.07 -5.78 -2.35
N GLN A 68 12.90 -6.73 -1.91
CA GLN A 68 12.42 -7.90 -1.15
C GLN A 68 11.76 -7.47 0.16
N GLN A 69 12.39 -6.56 0.91
CA GLN A 69 11.85 -6.07 2.18
C GLN A 69 10.53 -5.30 1.98
N VAL A 70 10.40 -4.54 0.91
CA VAL A 70 9.16 -3.84 0.53
C VAL A 70 8.05 -4.85 0.26
N ILE A 71 8.31 -5.87 -0.57
CA ILE A 71 7.32 -6.91 -0.87
C ILE A 71 6.88 -7.63 0.40
N GLU A 72 7.80 -8.00 1.28
CA GLU A 72 7.47 -8.69 2.53
C GLU A 72 6.64 -7.81 3.48
N THR A 73 7.09 -6.57 3.69
CA THR A 73 6.47 -5.64 4.65
C THR A 73 5.09 -5.20 4.18
N TYR A 74 5.00 -4.68 2.96
CA TYR A 74 3.74 -4.12 2.44
C TYR A 74 2.81 -5.20 1.89
N GLY A 75 3.35 -6.35 1.47
CA GLY A 75 2.55 -7.54 1.16
C GLY A 75 1.80 -8.06 2.38
N GLN A 76 2.42 -8.02 3.57
CA GLN A 76 1.73 -8.35 4.82
C GLN A 76 0.66 -7.31 5.17
N ARG A 77 0.97 -6.01 5.07
CA ARG A 77 -0.02 -4.94 5.29
C ARG A 77 -1.23 -5.06 4.36
N ASN A 78 -1.02 -5.43 3.09
CA ASN A 78 -2.10 -5.72 2.14
C ASN A 78 -3.04 -6.83 2.62
N ARG A 79 -2.50 -7.92 3.18
CA ARG A 79 -3.31 -9.02 3.72
C ARG A 79 -4.12 -8.59 4.94
N GLU A 80 -3.54 -7.73 5.78
CA GLU A 80 -4.20 -7.19 6.98
C GLU A 80 -5.29 -6.18 6.64
N LEU A 81 -5.09 -5.37 5.59
CA LEU A 81 -6.06 -4.38 5.14
C LEU A 81 -7.23 -5.01 4.36
N ARG A 82 -7.02 -6.19 3.75
CA ARG A 82 -8.04 -6.82 2.90
C ARG A 82 -9.41 -7.03 3.59
N PRO A 83 -9.50 -7.57 4.81
CA PRO A 83 -10.78 -7.69 5.51
C PRO A 83 -11.43 -6.35 5.87
N VAL A 84 -10.66 -5.25 5.92
CA VAL A 84 -11.22 -3.89 6.08
C VAL A 84 -11.88 -3.47 4.78
N VAL A 85 -11.17 -3.58 3.65
CA VAL A 85 -11.71 -3.27 2.31
C VAL A 85 -13.00 -4.06 2.04
N ASP A 86 -12.99 -5.37 2.27
CA ASP A 86 -14.15 -6.23 2.04
C ASP A 86 -15.37 -5.78 2.88
N ARG A 87 -15.15 -5.26 4.10
CA ARG A 87 -16.22 -4.71 4.96
C ARG A 87 -16.82 -3.42 4.40
N TYR A 88 -16.03 -2.56 3.77
CA TYR A 88 -16.54 -1.33 3.15
C TYR A 88 -17.25 -1.61 1.84
N MET A 89 -16.80 -2.60 1.06
CA MET A 89 -17.47 -2.99 -0.19
C MET A 89 -18.82 -3.69 0.02
N ALA A 90 -19.03 -4.27 1.20
CA ALA A 90 -20.28 -4.94 1.56
C ALA A 90 -21.35 -3.99 2.15
N LYS A 91 -21.02 -2.72 2.38
CA LYS A 91 -21.94 -1.68 2.86
C LYS A 91 -22.69 -1.05 1.68
#